data_AF-A0A351EQ15-F1
#
_entry.id   AF-A0A351EQ15-F1
#
_cell.length_a   1.000
_cell.length_b   1.000
_cell.length_c   1.000
_cell.angle_alpha   90.00
_cell.angle_beta   90.00
_cell.angle_gamma   90.00
#
_symmetry.space_group_name_H-M   'P 1'
#
loop_
_entity.id
_entity.type
_entity.pdbx_description
1 polymer ?
#
loop_
_entity_poly.entity_id
_entity_poly.type
_entity_poly.pdbx_seq_one_letter_code
_entity_poly.pdbx_strand_id
1 'polypeptide(L)'
;MCLVAAVTVLAACSSTTAVSSDDQTTASAGAADIDAAGDNASDSPQELSEDDRDSATADTDAADAAAEDDDHTVTGGETDATEGFGLGGAEQIESLVDDCQDDNDLACDILFQISAFNSDEERTAVTCGGRSDAEVSFCTAGIDAGADEFLFDPDSDGLDRVVEACEVDGNMTACDFLYYRSPIDSEFQEIGGTCGGRVNVAVPDCRSIIDE
;
A
#
# COMPACT_ATOMS: atom_id res chain seq x y z
N MET A 1 44.36 -24.19 -43.31
CA MET A 1 43.15 -24.38 -44.14
C MET A 1 42.25 -23.17 -43.89
N CYS A 2 42.10 -22.30 -44.88
CA CYS A 2 41.16 -21.18 -44.82
C CYS A 2 39.74 -21.71 -44.94
N LEU A 3 38.85 -21.34 -44.02
CA LEU A 3 37.41 -21.50 -44.22
C LEU A 3 36.79 -20.10 -44.24
N VAL A 4 36.13 -19.86 -45.37
CA VAL A 4 35.58 -18.59 -45.83
C VAL A 4 34.17 -18.41 -45.28
N ALA A 5 33.94 -17.19 -44.76
CA ALA A 5 32.73 -16.36 -44.75
C ALA A 5 31.32 -16.99 -44.80
N ALA A 6 30.46 -16.48 -43.92
CA ALA A 6 29.18 -15.89 -44.32
C ALA A 6 28.69 -14.92 -43.22
N VAL A 7 28.84 -13.62 -43.48
CA VAL A 7 28.20 -12.54 -42.72
C VAL A 7 26.85 -12.29 -43.39
N THR A 8 25.75 -12.64 -42.74
CA THR A 8 24.40 -12.27 -43.18
C THR A 8 24.01 -10.95 -42.54
N VAL A 9 24.10 -9.88 -43.33
CA VAL A 9 23.48 -8.57 -43.07
C VAL A 9 21.98 -8.72 -43.33
N LEU A 10 21.15 -8.62 -42.29
CA LEU A 10 19.70 -8.40 -42.46
C LEU A 10 19.44 -6.91 -42.46
N ALA A 11 19.02 -6.40 -43.61
CA ALA A 11 18.65 -5.01 -43.84
C ALA A 11 17.30 -4.66 -43.20
N ALA A 12 17.22 -3.42 -42.72
CA ALA A 12 16.07 -2.78 -42.10
C ALA A 12 14.83 -2.73 -43.01
N CYS A 13 13.65 -2.78 -42.38
CA CYS A 13 12.39 -2.25 -42.93
C CYS A 13 11.74 -1.39 -41.84
N SER A 14 12.14 -0.12 -41.77
CA SER A 14 11.43 0.92 -41.01
C SER A 14 10.10 1.22 -41.73
N SER A 15 8.98 0.97 -41.07
CA SER A 15 7.68 1.50 -41.52
C SER A 15 7.37 2.75 -40.70
N THR A 16 7.81 3.90 -41.21
CA THR A 16 7.43 5.22 -40.73
C THR A 16 6.07 5.58 -41.33
N THR A 17 5.00 5.52 -40.56
CA THR A 17 3.73 6.18 -40.90
C THR A 17 3.72 7.57 -40.27
N ALA A 18 4.04 8.57 -41.08
CA ALA A 18 3.79 9.97 -40.78
C ALA A 18 2.29 10.26 -40.97
N VAL A 19 1.64 10.80 -39.94
CA VAL A 19 0.35 11.50 -40.06
C VAL A 19 0.62 12.96 -39.73
N SER A 20 0.46 13.83 -40.73
CA SER A 20 0.52 15.28 -40.61
C SER A 20 -0.84 15.84 -40.19
N SER A 21 -0.79 16.70 -39.18
CA SER A 21 -1.50 17.98 -38.99
C SER A 21 -2.96 18.11 -39.42
N ASP A 22 -3.83 18.35 -38.43
CA ASP A 22 -4.94 19.30 -38.57
C ASP A 22 -4.91 20.32 -37.42
N ASP A 23 -4.84 21.58 -37.83
CA ASP A 23 -4.87 22.80 -37.04
C ASP A 23 -6.34 23.16 -36.79
N GLN A 24 -6.77 23.25 -35.53
CA GLN A 24 -8.00 23.98 -35.20
C GLN A 24 -7.77 24.90 -34.02
N THR A 25 -7.32 26.10 -34.37
CA THR A 25 -7.47 27.32 -33.59
C THR A 25 -8.94 27.77 -33.65
N THR A 26 -9.68 27.73 -32.54
CA THR A 26 -10.88 28.57 -32.35
C THR A 26 -10.94 29.11 -30.93
N ALA A 27 -10.60 30.39 -30.80
CA ALA A 27 -11.07 31.22 -29.70
C ALA A 27 -12.51 31.66 -29.99
N SER A 28 -13.40 31.60 -29.00
CA SER A 28 -14.48 32.58 -28.88
C SER A 28 -15.01 32.65 -27.46
N ALA A 29 -14.97 33.87 -26.93
CA ALA A 29 -15.56 34.27 -25.67
C ALA A 29 -17.09 34.31 -25.76
N GLY A 30 -17.76 34.06 -24.65
CA GLY A 30 -19.20 34.27 -24.48
C GLY A 30 -19.61 34.12 -23.03
N ALA A 31 -19.63 35.23 -22.32
CA ALA A 31 -20.11 35.37 -20.94
C ALA A 31 -21.62 35.14 -20.83
N ALA A 32 -22.07 34.57 -19.71
CA ALA A 32 -23.33 34.93 -19.09
C ALA A 32 -23.29 34.60 -17.58
N ASP A 33 -23.58 35.64 -16.82
CA ASP A 33 -23.64 35.77 -15.37
C ASP A 33 -24.63 34.82 -14.68
N ILE A 34 -24.28 34.39 -13.46
CA ILE A 34 -25.25 34.15 -12.39
C ILE A 34 -24.65 34.66 -11.07
N ASP A 35 -25.05 35.86 -10.65
CA ASP A 35 -24.94 36.34 -9.28
C ASP A 35 -25.98 35.64 -8.38
N ALA A 36 -25.58 35.21 -7.17
CA ALA A 36 -26.01 35.86 -5.91
C ALA A 36 -26.08 34.91 -4.69
N ALA A 37 -25.52 35.44 -3.59
CA ALA A 37 -25.80 35.20 -2.16
C ALA A 37 -25.41 33.83 -1.57
N GLY A 38 -24.50 33.76 -0.59
CA GLY A 38 -24.71 34.17 0.81
C GLY A 38 -25.26 32.94 1.55
N ASP A 39 -24.56 32.30 2.50
CA ASP A 39 -24.15 32.85 3.77
C ASP A 39 -23.01 32.02 4.41
N ASN A 40 -22.05 32.73 5.01
CA ASN A 40 -21.11 32.20 5.99
C ASN A 40 -21.80 32.18 7.36
N ALA A 41 -21.83 31.02 8.01
CA ALA A 41 -21.95 30.95 9.46
C ALA A 41 -21.11 29.78 9.97
N SER A 42 -19.94 30.14 10.52
CA SER A 42 -19.19 29.35 11.46
C SER A 42 -20.10 28.96 12.63
N ASP A 43 -20.13 27.68 12.98
CA ASP A 43 -20.59 27.27 14.30
C ASP A 43 -19.46 26.56 15.03
N SER A 44 -19.30 26.97 16.27
CA SER A 44 -18.20 26.65 17.18
C SER A 44 -18.77 25.83 18.35
N PRO A 45 -17.91 25.26 19.22
CA PRO A 45 -18.14 23.97 19.86
C PRO A 45 -19.18 23.99 20.99
N GLN A 46 -19.87 22.86 21.16
CA GLN A 46 -20.71 22.57 22.32
C GLN A 46 -19.81 22.15 23.48
N GLU A 47 -19.74 23.02 24.48
CA GLU A 47 -19.15 22.75 25.79
C GLU A 47 -20.01 21.72 26.54
N LEU A 48 -19.42 20.60 26.93
CA LEU A 48 -20.00 19.70 27.92
C LEU A 48 -19.33 20.01 29.25
N SER A 49 -20.14 20.61 30.12
CA SER A 49 -19.85 20.96 31.50
C SER A 49 -19.46 19.75 32.33
N GLU A 50 -18.38 19.93 33.08
CA GLU A 50 -18.00 19.16 34.25
C GLU A 50 -19.11 19.25 35.32
N ASP A 51 -19.52 18.10 35.87
CA ASP A 51 -20.24 18.05 37.14
C ASP A 51 -19.72 16.87 37.96
N ASP A 52 -18.97 17.25 38.99
CA ASP A 52 -18.49 16.46 40.11
C ASP A 52 -19.53 15.53 40.70
N ARG A 53 -19.14 14.27 41.00
CA ARG A 53 -19.50 13.62 42.28
C ARG A 53 -18.36 12.75 42.78
N ASP A 54 -17.52 13.37 43.59
CA ASP A 54 -16.80 12.71 44.67
C ASP A 54 -17.79 11.96 45.58
N SER A 55 -17.48 10.71 45.88
CA SER A 55 -17.92 10.05 47.11
C SER A 55 -16.83 9.10 47.57
N ALA A 56 -15.86 9.69 48.26
CA ALA A 56 -15.00 8.98 49.19
C ALA A 56 -15.80 8.65 50.46
N THR A 57 -15.82 7.38 50.85
CA THR A 57 -15.90 6.99 52.26
C THR A 57 -14.83 5.96 52.52
N ALA A 58 -13.97 6.31 53.47
CA ALA A 58 -12.75 5.62 53.84
C ALA A 58 -12.95 4.44 54.80
N ASP A 59 -11.96 3.55 54.75
CA ASP A 59 -11.35 2.73 55.81
C ASP A 59 -12.24 1.82 56.69
N THR A 60 -11.95 0.51 56.72
CA THR A 60 -11.09 -0.11 57.76
C THR A 60 -10.94 -1.63 57.57
N ASP A 61 -9.76 -2.12 57.95
CA ASP A 61 -9.28 -3.51 57.93
C ASP A 61 -10.14 -4.55 58.68
N ALA A 62 -10.19 -5.80 58.19
CA ALA A 62 -9.93 -7.03 58.97
C ALA A 62 -10.07 -8.31 58.11
N ALA A 63 -9.37 -9.36 58.55
CA ALA A 63 -8.94 -10.55 57.82
C ALA A 63 -9.92 -11.73 57.72
N ASP A 64 -9.45 -12.72 56.95
CA ASP A 64 -9.70 -14.18 56.95
C ASP A 64 -10.77 -14.79 56.00
N ALA A 65 -10.23 -15.33 54.90
CA ALA A 65 -10.38 -16.70 54.38
C ALA A 65 -11.78 -17.31 54.13
N ALA A 66 -12.08 -17.55 52.85
CA ALA A 66 -12.19 -18.88 52.22
C ALA A 66 -13.17 -18.86 51.02
N ALA A 67 -12.72 -19.50 49.94
CA ALA A 67 -13.36 -19.99 48.71
C ALA A 67 -14.91 -20.09 48.70
N GLU A 68 -15.62 -19.94 47.58
CA GLU A 68 -15.41 -20.50 46.24
C GLU A 68 -16.16 -19.67 45.17
N ASP A 69 -15.69 -19.78 43.93
CA ASP A 69 -16.41 -19.67 42.66
C ASP A 69 -16.99 -18.30 42.25
N ASP A 70 -16.09 -17.42 41.78
CA ASP A 70 -16.45 -16.34 40.85
C ASP A 70 -15.67 -16.61 39.54
N ASP A 71 -16.16 -17.59 38.77
CA ASP A 71 -15.86 -17.67 37.33
C ASP A 71 -16.59 -16.53 36.63
N HIS A 72 -16.00 -15.34 36.71
CA HIS A 72 -15.93 -14.52 35.53
C HIS A 72 -14.46 -14.27 35.26
N THR A 73 -13.82 -15.31 34.72
CA THR A 73 -12.69 -15.11 33.83
C THR A 73 -13.23 -14.26 32.67
N VAL A 74 -13.25 -12.94 32.83
CA VAL A 74 -13.15 -12.06 31.68
C VAL A 74 -11.76 -12.36 31.17
N THR A 75 -11.66 -13.38 30.32
CA THR A 75 -10.63 -13.46 29.30
C THR A 75 -10.74 -12.11 28.62
N GLY A 76 -9.90 -11.16 29.06
CA GLY A 76 -9.59 -10.01 28.25
C GLY A 76 -9.17 -10.65 26.94
N GLY A 77 -10.07 -10.56 25.95
CA GLY A 77 -9.83 -11.12 24.64
C GLY A 77 -8.45 -10.63 24.30
N GLU A 78 -7.56 -11.57 24.01
CA GLU A 78 -6.31 -11.30 23.35
C GLU A 78 -6.71 -10.51 22.11
N THR A 79 -6.70 -9.18 22.22
CA THR A 79 -6.46 -8.32 21.09
C THR A 79 -5.02 -8.67 20.76
N ASP A 80 -4.90 -9.73 19.98
CA ASP A 80 -3.66 -10.20 19.41
C ASP A 80 -2.97 -8.95 18.87
N ALA A 81 -1.78 -8.68 19.38
CA ALA A 81 -1.04 -7.47 19.10
C ALA A 81 -0.42 -7.56 17.68
N THR A 82 -1.23 -7.94 16.70
CA THR A 82 -0.99 -7.77 15.27
C THR A 82 -1.68 -6.50 14.81
N GLU A 83 -1.47 -5.38 15.50
CA GLU A 83 -1.94 -4.07 15.02
C GLU A 83 -0.83 -3.41 14.19
N GLY A 84 -0.42 -4.10 13.12
CA GLY A 84 -0.15 -3.42 11.86
C GLY A 84 -1.51 -2.99 11.27
N PHE A 85 -1.55 -2.04 10.34
CA PHE A 85 -2.80 -1.48 9.80
C PHE A 85 -3.68 -2.46 8.98
N GLY A 86 -3.50 -3.78 9.16
CA GLY A 86 -4.62 -4.72 9.27
C GLY A 86 -5.41 -4.98 8.01
N LEU A 87 -4.74 -5.05 6.86
CA LEU A 87 -5.30 -5.63 5.64
C LEU A 87 -4.68 -7.00 5.31
N GLY A 88 -3.71 -7.45 6.11
CA GLY A 88 -3.08 -8.77 6.02
C GLY A 88 -3.26 -9.59 7.29
N GLY A 89 -3.77 -10.81 7.16
CA GLY A 89 -3.73 -11.78 8.25
C GLY A 89 -2.31 -12.31 8.48
N ALA A 90 -2.11 -13.04 9.58
CA ALA A 90 -0.81 -13.66 9.91
C ALA A 90 -0.25 -14.53 8.75
N GLU A 91 -1.11 -15.25 8.03
CA GLU A 91 -0.69 -16.07 6.88
C GLU A 91 -0.13 -15.23 5.72
N GLN A 92 -0.69 -14.03 5.47
CA GLN A 92 -0.17 -13.14 4.43
C GLN A 92 1.23 -12.61 4.82
N ILE A 93 1.39 -12.22 6.09
CA ILE A 93 2.67 -11.76 6.63
C ILE A 93 3.73 -12.86 6.51
N GLU A 94 3.41 -14.09 6.93
CA GLU A 94 4.33 -15.23 6.84
C GLU A 94 4.74 -15.51 5.39
N SER A 95 3.79 -15.53 4.44
CA SER A 95 4.11 -15.71 3.03
C SER A 95 4.97 -14.58 2.46
N LEU A 96 4.76 -13.33 2.88
CA LEU A 96 5.57 -12.20 2.43
C LEU A 96 6.97 -12.22 3.01
N VAL A 97 7.14 -12.69 4.25
CA VAL A 97 8.46 -12.92 4.85
C VAL A 97 9.24 -13.94 4.03
N ASP A 98 8.65 -15.09 3.71
CA ASP A 98 9.29 -16.14 2.92
C ASP A 98 9.71 -15.61 1.53
N ASP A 99 8.81 -14.94 0.82
CA ASP A 99 9.09 -14.40 -0.51
C ASP A 99 10.14 -13.27 -0.47
N CYS A 100 10.08 -12.39 0.52
CA CYS A 100 11.06 -11.32 0.70
C CYS A 100 12.49 -11.88 0.91
N GLN A 101 12.59 -12.95 1.70
CA GLN A 101 13.85 -13.67 1.93
C GLN A 101 14.31 -14.45 0.69
N ASP A 102 13.40 -14.87 -0.19
CA ASP A 102 13.68 -15.52 -1.49
C ASP A 102 13.77 -14.53 -2.67
N ASP A 103 14.36 -13.36 -2.42
CA ASP A 103 14.71 -12.35 -3.44
C ASP A 103 13.52 -11.66 -4.14
N ASN A 104 12.31 -11.71 -3.57
CA ASN A 104 11.19 -10.91 -4.04
C ASN A 104 11.16 -9.52 -3.38
N ASP A 105 11.79 -8.54 -4.04
CA ASP A 105 11.85 -7.16 -3.54
C ASP A 105 10.46 -6.53 -3.37
N LEU A 106 9.48 -6.86 -4.23
CA LEU A 106 8.10 -6.38 -4.10
C LEU A 106 7.45 -6.91 -2.82
N ALA A 107 7.72 -8.18 -2.46
CA ALA A 107 7.24 -8.76 -1.22
C ALA A 107 7.85 -8.06 0.00
N CYS A 108 9.15 -7.71 -0.04
CA CYS A 108 9.78 -6.92 1.01
C CYS A 108 9.10 -5.54 1.16
N ASP A 109 8.82 -4.86 0.05
CA ASP A 109 8.22 -3.53 0.08
C ASP A 109 6.79 -3.56 0.63
N ILE A 110 6.01 -4.59 0.31
CA ILE A 110 4.68 -4.80 0.90
C ILE A 110 4.81 -5.14 2.38
N LEU A 111 5.71 -6.05 2.74
CA LEU A 111 5.92 -6.48 4.13
C LEU A 111 6.22 -5.28 5.03
N PHE A 112 7.08 -4.36 4.60
CA PHE A 112 7.35 -3.12 5.33
C PHE A 112 6.07 -2.35 5.64
N GLN A 113 5.19 -2.20 4.65
CA GLN A 113 3.95 -1.42 4.78
C GLN A 113 2.92 -2.04 5.73
N ILE A 114 2.82 -3.38 5.77
CA ILE A 114 1.76 -4.07 6.51
C ILE A 114 2.22 -4.69 7.83
N SER A 115 3.53 -4.81 8.04
CA SER A 115 4.11 -5.31 9.29
C SER A 115 3.85 -4.37 10.47
N ALA A 116 3.93 -4.91 11.68
CA ALA A 116 3.84 -4.10 12.89
C ALA A 116 5.13 -3.27 13.08
N PHE A 117 4.99 -2.06 13.59
CA PHE A 117 6.12 -1.17 13.85
C PHE A 117 7.10 -1.78 14.88
N ASN A 118 8.40 -1.71 14.60
CA ASN A 118 9.53 -2.35 15.30
C ASN A 118 9.45 -3.89 15.39
N SER A 119 8.69 -4.54 14.52
CA SER A 119 8.65 -6.00 14.46
C SER A 119 9.89 -6.62 13.80
N ASP A 120 10.05 -7.93 13.91
CA ASP A 120 11.13 -8.64 13.22
C ASP A 120 10.87 -8.70 11.71
N GLU A 121 9.59 -8.72 11.32
CA GLU A 121 9.10 -8.67 9.96
C GLU A 121 9.43 -7.33 9.30
N GLU A 122 9.17 -6.20 9.99
CA GLU A 122 9.54 -4.86 9.52
C GLU A 122 11.06 -4.76 9.30
N ARG A 123 11.85 -5.27 10.26
CA ARG A 123 13.32 -5.26 10.17
C ARG A 123 13.83 -6.09 8.99
N THR A 124 13.16 -7.21 8.71
CA THR A 124 13.46 -8.05 7.55
C THR A 124 13.15 -7.31 6.25
N ALA A 125 12.02 -6.60 6.21
CA ALA A 125 11.59 -5.84 5.05
C ALA A 125 12.54 -4.68 4.72
N VAL A 126 12.88 -3.82 5.70
CA VAL A 126 13.76 -2.65 5.48
C VAL A 126 15.20 -3.03 5.13
N THR A 127 15.61 -4.28 5.38
CA THR A 127 16.92 -4.81 4.97
C THR A 127 16.85 -5.65 3.70
N CYS A 128 15.72 -5.63 2.98
CA CYS A 128 15.48 -6.41 1.77
C CYS A 128 15.77 -7.90 1.96
N GLY A 129 15.15 -8.51 2.96
CA GLY A 129 15.39 -9.92 3.30
C GLY A 129 16.80 -10.17 3.86
N GLY A 130 17.44 -9.13 4.42
CA GLY A 130 18.82 -9.18 4.89
C GLY A 130 19.90 -9.02 3.81
N ARG A 131 19.51 -8.66 2.57
CA ARG A 131 20.46 -8.40 1.47
C ARG A 131 21.08 -7.01 1.51
N SER A 132 20.44 -6.06 2.18
CA SER A 132 20.94 -4.70 2.33
C SER A 132 21.67 -4.52 3.66
N ASP A 133 22.84 -3.89 3.63
CA ASP A 133 23.58 -3.47 4.82
C ASP A 133 23.00 -2.21 5.49
N ALA A 134 22.00 -1.59 4.85
CA ALA A 134 21.32 -0.38 5.32
C ALA A 134 19.80 -0.56 5.27
N GLU A 135 19.09 0.14 6.15
CA GLU A 135 17.63 0.22 6.13
C GLU A 135 17.20 1.12 4.96
N VAL A 136 16.31 0.62 4.11
CA VAL A 136 15.78 1.33 2.94
C VAL A 136 14.25 1.30 2.93
N SER A 137 13.63 2.34 2.39
CA SER A 137 12.17 2.44 2.25
C SER A 137 11.63 1.56 1.11
N PHE A 138 12.47 1.31 0.10
CA PHE A 138 12.15 0.47 -1.06
C PHE A 138 13.34 -0.41 -1.44
N CYS A 139 13.05 -1.69 -1.62
CA CYS A 139 13.95 -2.72 -2.14
C CYS A 139 13.84 -2.82 -3.67
N THR A 140 12.65 -2.57 -4.22
CA THR A 140 12.42 -2.69 -5.66
C THR A 140 13.25 -1.66 -6.43
N ALA A 141 14.14 -2.15 -7.29
CA ALA A 141 15.05 -1.30 -8.06
C ALA A 141 14.30 -0.30 -8.96
N GLY A 142 14.69 0.97 -8.87
CA GLY A 142 14.10 2.05 -9.66
C GLY A 142 12.77 2.57 -9.10
N ILE A 143 12.37 2.12 -7.92
CA ILE A 143 11.30 2.75 -7.15
C ILE A 143 11.92 3.70 -6.12
N ASP A 144 11.53 4.96 -6.18
CA ASP A 144 11.95 5.99 -5.24
C ASP A 144 10.80 6.32 -4.27
N ALA A 145 11.15 6.77 -3.07
CA ALA A 145 10.16 7.25 -2.11
C ALA A 145 9.58 8.60 -2.56
N GLY A 146 8.27 8.74 -2.45
CA GLY A 146 7.54 9.94 -2.81
C GLY A 146 7.58 11.02 -1.73
N ALA A 147 6.65 11.97 -1.83
CA ALA A 147 6.49 13.03 -0.82
C ALA A 147 6.06 12.46 0.54
N ASP A 148 5.30 11.37 0.53
CA ASP A 148 5.13 10.50 1.68
C ASP A 148 6.20 9.40 1.57
N GLU A 149 7.14 9.36 2.51
CA GLU A 149 8.28 8.42 2.50
C GLU A 149 7.83 6.95 2.52
N PHE A 150 6.60 6.70 2.99
CA PHE A 150 5.99 5.39 3.00
C PHE A 150 5.26 5.05 1.70
N LEU A 151 5.22 5.89 0.68
CA LEU A 151 4.60 5.61 -0.62
C LEU A 151 5.61 5.90 -1.74
N PHE A 152 5.45 5.28 -2.91
CA PHE A 152 6.40 5.51 -4.00
C PHE A 152 6.15 6.85 -4.70
N ASP A 153 7.19 7.38 -5.34
CA ASP A 153 7.06 8.48 -6.28
C ASP A 153 6.42 7.95 -7.59
N PRO A 154 5.28 8.49 -8.05
CA PRO A 154 4.68 8.08 -9.32
C PRO A 154 5.57 8.34 -10.55
N ASP A 155 6.62 9.17 -10.43
CA ASP A 155 7.61 9.41 -11.48
C ASP A 155 8.81 8.41 -11.43
N SER A 156 8.74 7.36 -10.61
CA SER A 156 9.78 6.33 -10.46
C SER A 156 10.06 5.59 -11.78
N ASP A 157 11.34 5.55 -12.21
CA ASP A 157 11.79 4.91 -13.45
C ASP A 157 11.43 3.41 -13.54
N GLY A 158 11.29 2.73 -12.40
CA GLY A 158 10.98 1.30 -12.29
C GLY A 158 9.49 0.96 -12.39
N LEU A 159 8.60 1.95 -12.33
CA LEU A 159 7.17 1.72 -12.14
C LEU A 159 6.50 1.06 -13.34
N ASP A 160 6.90 1.41 -14.57
CA ASP A 160 6.39 0.79 -15.80
C ASP A 160 6.53 -0.74 -15.78
N ARG A 161 7.66 -1.25 -15.24
CA ARG A 161 7.89 -2.70 -15.12
C ARG A 161 6.95 -3.33 -14.12
N VAL A 162 6.68 -2.65 -13.00
CA VAL A 162 5.79 -3.17 -11.96
C VAL A 162 4.35 -3.22 -12.46
N VAL A 163 3.92 -2.18 -13.19
CA VAL A 163 2.61 -2.14 -13.86
C VAL A 163 2.51 -3.26 -14.89
N GLU A 164 3.50 -3.44 -15.77
CA GLU A 164 3.53 -4.54 -16.74
C GLU A 164 3.44 -5.91 -16.05
N ALA A 165 4.19 -6.10 -14.95
CA ALA A 165 4.15 -7.35 -14.18
C ALA A 165 2.75 -7.62 -13.60
N CYS A 166 2.03 -6.61 -13.12
CA CYS A 166 0.67 -6.78 -12.61
C CYS A 166 -0.36 -7.01 -13.73
N GLU A 167 -0.43 -6.12 -14.70
CA GLU A 167 -1.48 -6.14 -15.72
C GLU A 167 -1.27 -7.25 -16.74
N VAL A 168 -0.05 -7.37 -17.27
CA VAL A 168 0.28 -8.24 -18.40
C VAL A 168 0.69 -9.62 -17.91
N ASP A 169 1.67 -9.69 -17.01
CA ASP A 169 2.22 -10.98 -16.56
C ASP A 169 1.33 -11.67 -15.51
N GLY A 170 0.46 -10.91 -14.85
CA GLY A 170 -0.42 -11.42 -13.80
C GLY A 170 0.30 -11.75 -12.49
N ASN A 171 1.41 -11.07 -12.21
CA ASN A 171 2.07 -11.18 -10.93
C ASN A 171 1.23 -10.49 -9.84
N MET A 172 0.55 -11.29 -9.03
CA MET A 172 -0.32 -10.77 -7.96
C MET A 172 0.48 -10.02 -6.88
N THR A 173 1.75 -10.34 -6.66
CA THR A 173 2.62 -9.55 -5.76
C THR A 173 2.87 -8.14 -6.31
N ALA A 174 3.03 -7.99 -7.63
CA ALA A 174 3.16 -6.67 -8.24
C ALA A 174 1.85 -5.88 -8.10
N CYS A 175 0.69 -6.53 -8.25
CA CYS A 175 -0.59 -5.88 -8.02
C CYS A 175 -0.76 -5.43 -6.56
N ASP A 176 -0.41 -6.29 -5.59
CA ASP A 176 -0.47 -5.96 -4.17
C ASP A 176 0.48 -4.80 -3.83
N PHE A 177 1.69 -4.81 -4.39
CA PHE A 177 2.62 -3.69 -4.25
C PHE A 177 2.01 -2.38 -4.75
N LEU A 178 1.40 -2.38 -5.94
CA LEU A 178 0.73 -1.20 -6.48
C LEU A 178 -0.43 -0.75 -5.60
N TYR A 179 -1.16 -1.67 -4.96
CA TYR A 179 -2.22 -1.31 -4.04
C TYR A 179 -1.70 -0.68 -2.74
N TYR A 180 -0.71 -1.31 -2.11
CA TYR A 180 -0.22 -0.93 -0.78
C TYR A 180 0.76 0.23 -0.79
N ARG A 181 1.58 0.37 -1.83
CA ARG A 181 2.72 1.31 -1.85
C ARG A 181 2.47 2.54 -2.71
N SER A 182 1.35 2.62 -3.42
CA SER A 182 1.03 3.77 -4.27
C SER A 182 0.43 4.93 -3.49
N PRO A 183 0.53 6.16 -4.03
CA PRO A 183 -0.27 7.28 -3.55
C PRO A 183 -1.76 6.93 -3.50
N ILE A 184 -2.43 7.32 -2.41
CA ILE A 184 -3.88 7.11 -2.25
C ILE A 184 -4.64 7.79 -3.39
N ASP A 185 -5.71 7.14 -3.86
CA ASP A 185 -6.55 7.61 -4.97
C ASP A 185 -5.78 7.80 -6.30
N SER A 186 -4.65 7.10 -6.47
CA SER A 186 -3.89 7.09 -7.73
C SER A 186 -4.36 6.00 -8.70
N GLU A 187 -4.03 6.16 -9.99
CA GLU A 187 -4.28 5.12 -11.00
C GLU A 187 -3.56 3.81 -10.66
N PHE A 188 -2.38 3.89 -10.03
CA PHE A 188 -1.64 2.71 -9.59
C PHE A 188 -2.37 1.95 -8.49
N GLN A 189 -2.98 2.67 -7.54
CA GLN A 189 -3.81 2.06 -6.51
C GLN A 189 -5.03 1.35 -7.12
N GLU A 190 -5.65 1.94 -8.14
CA GLU A 190 -6.77 1.34 -8.87
C GLU A 190 -6.35 0.08 -9.63
N ILE A 191 -5.20 0.12 -10.33
CA ILE A 191 -4.63 -1.05 -11.01
C ILE A 191 -4.38 -2.18 -10.01
N GLY A 192 -3.71 -1.88 -8.90
CA GLY A 192 -3.43 -2.85 -7.85
C GLY A 192 -4.69 -3.42 -7.22
N GLY A 193 -5.63 -2.54 -6.84
CA GLY A 193 -6.88 -2.94 -6.20
C GLY A 193 -7.80 -3.76 -7.10
N THR A 194 -7.69 -3.63 -8.43
CA THR A 194 -8.44 -4.47 -9.39
C THR A 194 -7.67 -5.72 -9.81
N CYS A 195 -6.52 -6.00 -9.20
CA CYS A 195 -5.61 -7.08 -9.55
C CYS A 195 -5.23 -7.06 -11.04
N GLY A 196 -4.91 -5.86 -11.56
CA GLY A 196 -4.67 -5.63 -12.99
C GLY A 196 -5.92 -5.85 -13.84
N GLY A 197 -7.09 -5.45 -13.35
CA GLY A 197 -8.37 -5.59 -14.04
C GLY A 197 -9.00 -7.00 -14.00
N ARG A 198 -8.48 -7.91 -13.17
CA ARG A 198 -9.02 -9.28 -13.02
C ARG A 198 -10.27 -9.33 -12.13
N VAL A 199 -10.44 -8.35 -11.26
CA VAL A 199 -11.65 -8.16 -10.45
C VAL A 199 -12.27 -6.78 -10.70
N ASN A 200 -13.59 -6.68 -10.50
CA ASN A 200 -14.35 -5.45 -10.77
C ASN A 200 -14.59 -4.61 -9.49
N VAL A 201 -14.00 -5.01 -8.37
CA VAL A 201 -14.09 -4.32 -7.08
C VAL A 201 -12.70 -4.27 -6.48
N ALA A 202 -12.38 -3.19 -5.76
CA ALA A 202 -11.09 -3.06 -5.11
C ALA A 202 -10.93 -4.16 -4.04
N VAL A 203 -9.86 -4.93 -4.15
CA VAL A 203 -9.44 -5.93 -3.17
C VAL A 203 -7.98 -5.68 -2.79
N PRO A 204 -7.67 -5.54 -1.48
CA PRO A 204 -6.31 -5.26 -1.03
C PRO A 204 -5.29 -6.38 -1.22
N ASP A 205 -5.75 -7.61 -1.33
CA ASP A 205 -4.90 -8.82 -1.34
C ASP A 205 -5.28 -9.70 -2.53
N CYS A 206 -4.67 -9.39 -3.67
CA CYS A 206 -4.84 -10.12 -4.91
C CYS A 206 -4.25 -11.52 -4.83
N ARG A 207 -3.14 -11.71 -4.11
CA ARG A 207 -2.50 -13.03 -3.95
C ARG A 207 -3.41 -14.05 -3.29
N SER A 208 -4.19 -13.65 -2.28
CA SER A 208 -5.11 -14.57 -1.60
C SER A 208 -6.45 -14.75 -2.32
N ILE A 209 -6.84 -13.80 -3.18
CA ILE A 209 -8.15 -13.82 -3.86
C ILE A 209 -8.07 -14.51 -5.21
N ILE A 210 -6.96 -14.31 -5.92
CA ILE A 210 -6.68 -14.91 -7.20
C ILE A 210 -5.72 -16.08 -6.93
N ASP A 211 -6.27 -17.20 -6.47
CA ASP A 211 -5.56 -18.48 -6.51
C ASP A 211 -5.36 -18.86 -7.99
N GLU A 212 -4.12 -18.89 -8.48
CA GLU A 212 -3.77 -19.51 -9.78
C GLU A 212 -3.55 -21.04 -9.66
#